data_AF-A0A534TAJ9-F1
#
_entry.id   AF-A0A534TAJ9-F1
#
_cell.length_a   1.000
_cell.length_b   1.000
_cell.length_c   1.000
_cell.angle_alpha   90.00
_cell.angle_beta   90.00
_cell.angle_gamma   90.00
#
_symmetry.space_group_name_H-M   'P 1'
#
loop_
_entity.id
_entity.type
_entity.pdbx_description
1 polymer ?
#
loop_
_entity_poly.entity_id
_entity_poly.type
_entity_poly.pdbx_seq_one_letter_code
_entity_poly.pdbx_strand_id
1 'polypeptide(L)' 'MIAVVSTAFDDLRSADVRQRDTAVRYFFSDPETHVLSFPSVCRQMDWSVSAVRRRLKQTLSPLLVALESVELESQTV' A
#
# COMPACT_ATOMS: atom_id res chain seq x y z
N MET A 1 1.20 -16.26 3.53
CA MET A 1 0.17 -15.25 3.21
C MET A 1 0.46 -13.90 3.85
N ILE A 2 0.80 -13.83 5.14
CA ILE A 2 1.29 -12.59 5.78
C ILE A 2 2.47 -11.96 5.02
N ALA A 3 3.39 -12.77 4.49
CA ALA A 3 4.53 -12.29 3.70
C ALA A 3 4.12 -11.42 2.49
N VAL A 4 3.06 -11.79 1.76
CA VAL A 4 2.59 -11.04 0.58
C VAL A 4 2.06 -9.66 0.97
N VAL A 5 1.30 -9.59 2.06
CA VAL A 5 0.77 -8.33 2.60
C VAL A 5 1.89 -7.46 3.16
N SER A 6 2.89 -8.06 3.81
CA SER A 6 4.07 -7.35 4.32
C SER A 6 4.89 -6.75 3.17
N THR A 7 5.23 -7.55 2.15
CA THR A 7 5.96 -7.07 0.98
C THR A 7 5.21 -5.97 0.26
N ALA A 8 3.90 -6.14 0.01
CA ALA A 8 3.10 -5.08 -0.60
C ALA A 8 3.07 -3.81 0.26
N PHE A 9 3.10 -3.93 1.59
CA PHE A 9 3.16 -2.78 2.49
C PHE A 9 4.52 -2.07 2.48
N ASP A 10 5.60 -2.81 2.32
CA ASP A 10 6.95 -2.26 2.13
C ASP A 10 7.05 -1.56 0.76
N ASP A 11 6.49 -2.17 -0.29
CA ASP A 11 6.44 -1.62 -1.65
C ASP A 11 5.68 -0.27 -1.71
N LEU A 12 4.67 -0.05 -0.85
CA LEU A 12 3.99 1.25 -0.72
C LEU A 12 4.94 2.39 -0.30
N ARG A 13 6.05 2.07 0.36
CA ARG A 13 7.08 3.03 0.79
C ARG A 13 8.30 3.05 -0.14
N SER A 14 8.31 2.19 -1.16
CA SER A 14 9.44 2.11 -2.08
C SER A 14 9.61 3.40 -2.87
N ALA A 15 10.86 3.76 -3.17
CA ALA A 15 11.18 4.84 -4.10
C ALA A 15 10.73 4.50 -5.54
N ASP A 16 10.61 3.21 -5.86
CA ASP A 16 10.18 2.75 -7.18
C ASP A 16 8.66 2.98 -7.37
N VAL A 17 8.34 3.83 -8.34
CA VAL A 17 6.95 4.17 -8.72
C VAL A 17 6.16 2.93 -9.15
N ARG A 18 6.80 1.97 -9.83
CA ARG A 18 6.14 0.74 -10.29
C ARG A 18 5.78 -0.18 -9.13
N GLN A 19 6.66 -0.28 -8.13
CA GLN A 19 6.40 -1.05 -6.91
C GLN A 19 5.25 -0.42 -6.11
N ARG A 20 5.28 0.91 -5.96
CA ARG A 20 4.16 1.66 -5.33
C ARG A 20 2.85 1.45 -6.07
N ASP A 21 2.81 1.59 -7.40
CA ASP A 21 1.58 1.41 -8.19
C ASP A 21 1.04 -0.02 -8.07
N THR A 22 1.94 -1.02 -8.12
CA THR A 22 1.57 -2.44 -7.95
C THR A 22 0.94 -2.68 -6.58
N ALA A 23 1.54 -2.15 -5.52
CA ALA A 23 1.02 -2.28 -4.16
C ALA A 23 -0.31 -1.54 -3.96
N VAL A 24 -0.45 -0.33 -4.53
CA VAL A 24 -1.72 0.41 -4.54
C VAL A 24 -2.82 -0.40 -5.21
N ARG A 25 -2.54 -1.01 -6.38
CA ARG A 25 -3.50 -1.88 -7.07
C ARG A 25 -3.88 -3.07 -6.19
N TYR A 26 -2.91 -3.74 -5.58
CA TYR A 26 -3.15 -4.87 -4.68
C TYR A 26 -4.11 -4.51 -3.53
N PHE A 27 -3.85 -3.40 -2.82
CA PHE A 27 -4.66 -3.04 -1.66
C PHE A 27 -6.03 -2.44 -2.02
N PHE A 28 -6.12 -1.63 -3.07
CA PHE A 28 -7.27 -0.77 -3.32
C PHE A 28 -8.09 -1.13 -4.56
N SER A 29 -7.48 -1.76 -5.55
CA SER A 29 -8.12 -2.03 -6.85
C SER A 29 -8.33 -3.51 -7.13
N ASP A 30 -7.66 -4.40 -6.40
CA ASP A 30 -7.71 -5.84 -6.64
C ASP A 30 -9.10 -6.39 -6.29
N PRO A 31 -9.86 -6.88 -7.29
CA PRO A 31 -11.10 -7.59 -7.03
C PRO A 31 -10.78 -8.96 -6.43
N GLU A 32 -11.67 -9.47 -5.58
CA GLU A 32 -11.51 -10.77 -4.92
C GLU A 32 -11.59 -11.95 -5.91
N THR A 33 -10.54 -12.11 -6.70
CA THR A 33 -10.52 -12.98 -7.88
C THR A 33 -9.58 -14.17 -7.72
N HIS A 34 -8.65 -14.09 -6.77
CA HIS A 34 -7.65 -15.13 -6.53
C HIS A 34 -7.34 -15.29 -5.03
N VAL A 35 -6.78 -16.45 -4.65
CA VAL A 35 -6.52 -16.84 -3.25
C VAL A 35 -5.55 -15.91 -2.50
N LEU A 36 -4.69 -15.21 -3.24
CA LEU A 36 -3.73 -14.24 -2.70
C LEU A 36 -4.22 -12.79 -2.78
N SER A 37 -5.40 -12.54 -3.34
CA SER A 37 -5.96 -11.19 -3.42
C SER A 37 -6.13 -10.61 -2.02
N PHE A 38 -6.00 -9.29 -1.92
CA PHE A 38 -6.08 -8.63 -0.62
C PHE A 38 -7.37 -8.95 0.17
N PRO A 39 -8.58 -8.99 -0.45
CA PRO A 39 -9.80 -9.37 0.26
C PRO A 39 -9.78 -10.83 0.75
N SER A 40 -9.24 -11.76 -0.05
CA SER A 40 -9.09 -13.17 0.36
C SER A 40 -8.17 -13.33 1.56
N VAL A 41 -7.04 -12.62 1.58
CA VAL A 41 -6.11 -12.65 2.71
C VAL A 41 -6.76 -12.03 3.95
N CYS A 42 -7.48 -10.93 3.81
CA CYS A 42 -8.23 -10.34 4.92
C CYS A 42 -9.26 -11.32 5.51
N ARG A 43 -10.01 -12.04 4.66
CA ARG A 43 -10.98 -13.05 5.12
C ARG A 43 -10.32 -14.17 5.92
N GLN A 44 -9.19 -14.68 5.45
CA GLN A 44 -8.47 -15.78 6.11
C GLN A 44 -7.90 -15.36 7.47
N MET A 45 -7.57 -14.08 7.63
CA MET A 45 -7.03 -13.52 8.87
C MET A 45 -8.12 -12.96 9.81
N ASP A 46 -9.39 -13.09 9.45
CA ASP A 46 -10.54 -12.49 10.13
C ASP A 46 -10.43 -10.96 10.28
N TRP A 47 -9.93 -10.29 9.23
CA TRP A 47 -9.76 -8.84 9.17
C TRP A 47 -10.83 -8.18 8.30
N SER A 48 -11.30 -7.02 8.74
CA SER A 48 -12.17 -6.17 7.91
C SER A 48 -11.35 -5.47 6.82
N VAL A 49 -11.59 -5.85 5.56
CA VAL A 49 -11.02 -5.21 4.35
C VAL A 49 -11.15 -3.68 4.42
N SER A 50 -12.33 -3.20 4.80
CA SER A 50 -12.66 -1.77 4.91
C SER A 50 -11.84 -1.07 5.99
N ALA A 51 -11.65 -1.71 7.14
CA ALA A 51 -10.88 -1.17 8.25
C ALA A 51 -9.39 -1.08 7.91
N VAL A 52 -8.83 -2.14 7.30
CA VAL A 52 -7.43 -2.17 6.89
C VAL A 52 -7.16 -1.13 5.79
N ARG A 53 -8.03 -1.03 4.77
CA ARG A 53 -7.91 0.02 3.73
C ARG A 53 -7.95 1.43 4.32
N ARG A 54 -8.85 1.68 5.28
CA ARG A 54 -8.93 2.98 5.96
C ARG A 54 -7.63 3.28 6.70
N ARG A 55 -7.08 2.30 7.42
CA ARG A 55 -5.83 2.46 8.16
C ARG A 55 -4.65 2.71 7.22
N LEU A 56 -4.56 1.96 6.11
CA LEU A 56 -3.54 2.17 5.08
C LEU A 56 -3.60 3.59 4.51
N LYS A 57 -4.79 4.09 4.15
CA LYS A 57 -4.95 5.48 3.66
C LYS A 57 -4.47 6.51 4.69
N GLN A 58 -4.81 6.33 5.97
CA GLN A 58 -4.34 7.22 7.04
C GLN A 58 -2.82 7.19 7.22
N THR A 59 -2.19 6.02 7.08
CA THR A 59 -0.73 5.87 7.22
C THR A 59 0.02 6.39 5.99
N LEU A 60 -0.55 6.29 4.80
CA LEU A 60 0.08 6.72 3.55
C LEU A 60 -0.14 8.19 3.21
N SER A 61 -1.24 8.80 3.67
CA SER A 61 -1.49 10.24 3.47
C SER A 61 -0.33 11.15 3.91
N PRO A 62 0.30 10.95 5.08
CA PRO A 62 1.48 11.74 5.45
C PRO A 62 2.74 11.37 4.65
N LEU A 63 2.87 10.13 4.16
CA LEU A 63 4.00 9.70 3.34
C LEU A 63 3.96 10.31 1.93
N LEU A 64 2.77 10.43 1.33
CA LEU A 64 2.58 11.13 0.05
C LEU A 64 2.98 12.61 0.16
N VAL A 65 2.55 13.28 1.23
CA VAL A 65 2.92 14.69 1.51
C VAL A 65 4.42 14.84 1.80
N ALA A 66 5.03 13.88 2.52
CA ALA A 66 6.45 13.91 2.83
C ALA A 66 7.33 13.66 1.59
N LEU A 67 6.92 12.79 0.67
CA LEU A 67 7.63 12.57 -0.59
C LEU A 67 7.61 13.82 -1.49
N GLU A 68 6.48 14.54 -1.56
CA GLU A 68 6.42 15.83 -2.26
C GLU A 68 7.31 16.90 -1.61
N SER A 69 7.50 16.83 -0.29
CA SER A 69 8.36 17.78 0.44
C SER A 69 9.86 17.51 0.24
N VAL A 70 10.26 16.23 0.14
CA VAL A 70 11.66 15.84 -0.09
C VAL A 70 12.12 16.14 -1.53
N GLU A 71 11.21 16.08 -2.52
CA GLU A 71 11.54 16.40 -3.91
C GLU A 71 11.81 17.91 -4.12
N LEU A 72 11.25 18.78 -3.27
CA LEU A 72 11.50 20.22 -3.29
C LEU A 72 12.84 20.64 -2.63
N GLU A 73 13.34 19.90 -1.65
CA GLU A 73 14.63 20.23 -1.02
C GLU A 73 15.84 19.83 -1.89
N SER A 74 15.70 18.88 -2.82
CA SER A 74 16.78 18.44 -3.71
C SER A 74 17.02 19.34 -4.93
N GLN A 75 16.25 20.43 -5.12
CA GLN A 75 16.40 21.38 -6.23
C GLN A 75 17.02 22.74 -5.84
N THR A 76 17.48 22.92 -4.60
CA THR A 76 18.11 24.17 -4.13
C THR A 76 19.46 23.99 -3.44
N VAL A 77 20.38 23.21 -4.04
CA VAL A 77 21.84 23.35 -3.80
C VAL A 77 22.59 23.23 -5.12
#